data_AF-A0AA97CTL0-F1
#
_entry.id   AF-A0AA97CTL0-F1
#
_cell.length_a   1.000
_cell.length_b   1.000
_cell.length_c   1.000
_cell.angle_alpha   90.00
_cell.angle_beta   90.00
_cell.angle_gamma   90.00
#
_symmetry.space_group_name_H-M   'P 1'
#
loop_
_entity.id
_entity.type
_entity.pdbx_description
1 polymer ?
#
loop_
_entity_poly.entity_id
_entity_poly.type
_entity_poly.pdbx_seq_one_letter_code
_entity_poly.pdbx_strand_id
1 'polypeptide(L)'
;MTTTSPANRTRNVIRMQLLNKQTFVWLPLLILISSFAISLMIYAVVAFSIDDMDEPIYGGGSQAPLWYFLVVGIQALSFTFPFSQAMSITRREYFLGTYATAILTSATLSVTFLVGGLIERATDGWGIDGYFFYLPWIWDQGPFVALLMYFTIAMFAFAIGFWGATLYKRFGTLWLVVTGLTIVVAIVLACLVVSLSGGWPAVGRWLVDLRPIALVGIVFALDIAFAGTSYLTLRRATP
;
A
#
# COMPACT_ATOMS: atom_id res chain seq x y z
N MET A 1 -24.44 -32.61 8.74
CA MET A 1 -23.45 -31.50 8.80
C MET A 1 -22.46 -31.68 7.65
N THR A 2 -22.60 -30.91 6.58
CA THR A 2 -21.67 -30.96 5.43
C THR A 2 -20.40 -30.20 5.78
N THR A 3 -19.28 -30.90 5.94
CA THR A 3 -17.96 -30.30 6.14
C THR A 3 -17.55 -29.55 4.88
N THR A 4 -17.72 -28.23 4.88
CA THR A 4 -17.20 -27.37 3.81
C THR A 4 -15.68 -27.42 3.82
N SER A 5 -15.06 -27.64 2.65
CA SER A 5 -13.61 -27.71 2.53
C SER A 5 -12.94 -26.40 3.01
N PRO A 6 -11.66 -26.44 3.45
CA PRO A 6 -10.94 -25.25 3.89
C PRO A 6 -10.97 -24.11 2.87
N ALA A 7 -10.90 -24.43 1.57
CA ALA A 7 -10.99 -23.45 0.48
C ALA A 7 -12.37 -22.77 0.42
N ASN A 8 -13.45 -23.50 0.71
CA ASN A 8 -14.80 -22.94 0.75
C ASN A 8 -14.98 -21.96 1.93
N ARG A 9 -14.24 -22.17 3.04
CA ARG A 9 -14.26 -21.26 4.19
C ARG A 9 -13.51 -19.97 3.91
N THR A 10 -12.30 -20.04 3.34
CA THR A 10 -11.55 -18.85 2.90
C THR A 10 -12.37 -18.01 1.91
N ARG A 11 -13.05 -18.65 0.96
CA ARG A 11 -13.95 -17.96 0.01
C ARG A 11 -15.13 -17.26 0.69
N ASN A 12 -15.69 -17.84 1.75
CA ASN A 12 -16.75 -17.20 2.52
C ASN A 12 -16.26 -15.98 3.31
N VAL A 13 -15.02 -16.00 3.81
CA VAL A 13 -14.39 -14.82 4.43
C VAL A 13 -14.18 -13.70 3.41
N ILE A 14 -13.70 -14.04 2.20
CA ILE A 14 -13.56 -13.06 1.11
C ILE A 14 -14.93 -12.44 0.79
N ARG A 15 -15.98 -13.26 0.63
CA ARG A 15 -17.34 -12.75 0.41
C ARG A 15 -17.81 -11.86 1.56
N MET A 16 -17.54 -12.25 2.81
CA MET A 16 -17.90 -11.49 3.99
C MET A 16 -17.20 -10.13 4.05
N GLN A 17 -15.90 -10.06 3.74
CA GLN A 17 -15.20 -8.76 3.69
C GLN A 17 -15.77 -7.88 2.58
N LEU A 18 -16.06 -8.47 1.42
CA LEU A 18 -16.68 -7.77 0.28
C LEU A 18 -18.17 -7.43 0.49
N LEU A 19 -18.82 -7.91 1.56
CA LEU A 19 -20.15 -7.40 1.95
C LEU A 19 -20.07 -5.96 2.45
N ASN A 20 -18.94 -5.58 3.07
CA ASN A 20 -18.65 -4.18 3.35
C ASN A 20 -18.09 -3.49 2.09
N LYS A 21 -18.94 -3.39 1.07
CA LYS A 21 -18.63 -2.72 -0.20
C LYS A 21 -18.23 -1.27 0.00
N GLN A 22 -18.72 -0.63 1.06
CA GLN A 22 -18.37 0.75 1.37
C GLN A 22 -16.86 0.89 1.63
N THR A 23 -16.31 0.08 2.54
CA THR A 23 -14.88 0.12 2.89
C THR A 23 -14.00 -0.41 1.75
N PHE A 24 -14.36 -1.52 1.11
CA PHE A 24 -13.44 -2.19 0.17
C PHE A 24 -13.59 -1.78 -1.29
N VAL A 25 -14.68 -1.12 -1.67
CA VAL A 25 -14.97 -0.78 -3.08
C VAL A 25 -15.26 0.71 -3.24
N TRP A 26 -16.28 1.23 -2.58
CA TRP A 26 -16.73 2.61 -2.82
C TRP A 26 -15.74 3.66 -2.33
N LEU A 27 -15.20 3.52 -1.13
CA LEU A 27 -14.31 4.52 -0.56
C LEU A 27 -12.96 4.63 -1.31
N PRO A 28 -12.26 3.52 -1.66
CA PRO A 28 -11.07 3.59 -2.51
C PRO A 28 -11.35 4.26 -3.86
N LEU A 29 -12.48 3.94 -4.51
CA LEU A 29 -12.84 4.51 -5.80
C LEU A 29 -13.16 6.00 -5.70
N LEU A 30 -13.93 6.41 -4.68
CA LEU A 30 -14.21 7.82 -4.44
C LEU A 30 -12.93 8.61 -4.15
N ILE A 31 -12.02 8.07 -3.33
CA ILE A 31 -10.72 8.70 -3.05
C ILE A 31 -9.91 8.84 -4.34
N LEU A 32 -9.82 7.79 -5.14
CA LEU A 32 -9.09 7.80 -6.40
C LEU A 32 -9.66 8.83 -7.39
N ILE A 33 -10.97 8.77 -7.65
CA ILE A 33 -11.64 9.67 -8.60
C ILE A 33 -11.55 11.13 -8.12
N SER A 34 -11.80 11.38 -6.83
CA SER A 34 -11.74 12.74 -6.28
C SER A 34 -10.32 13.29 -6.34
N SER A 35 -9.32 12.48 -5.95
CA SER A 35 -7.93 12.92 -6.02
C SER A 35 -7.48 13.13 -7.47
N PHE A 36 -7.90 12.28 -8.39
CA PHE A 36 -7.60 12.43 -9.82
C PHE A 36 -8.22 13.71 -10.39
N ALA A 37 -9.51 13.94 -10.14
CA ALA A 37 -10.20 15.14 -10.60
C ALA A 37 -9.58 16.41 -10.03
N ILE A 38 -9.29 16.44 -8.73
CA ILE A 38 -8.64 17.60 -8.09
C ILE A 38 -7.23 17.81 -8.65
N SER A 39 -6.44 16.75 -8.84
CA SER A 39 -5.10 16.87 -9.44
C SER A 39 -5.16 17.39 -10.87
N LEU A 40 -6.08 16.91 -11.71
CA LEU A 40 -6.25 17.44 -13.06
C LEU A 40 -6.69 18.90 -13.07
N MET A 41 -7.59 19.30 -12.16
CA MET A 41 -7.96 20.71 -12.02
C MET A 41 -6.75 21.57 -11.64
N ILE A 42 -5.90 21.09 -10.73
CA ILE A 42 -4.65 21.78 -10.35
C ILE A 42 -3.69 21.84 -11.54
N TYR A 43 -3.48 20.74 -12.27
CA TYR A 43 -2.61 20.71 -13.45
C TYR A 43 -3.10 21.66 -14.53
N ALA A 44 -4.42 21.73 -14.77
CA ALA A 44 -5.01 22.69 -15.69
C ALA A 44 -4.77 24.14 -15.24
N VAL A 45 -4.97 24.43 -13.94
CA VAL A 45 -4.65 25.77 -13.41
C VAL A 45 -3.20 26.14 -13.65
N VAL A 46 -2.25 25.22 -13.40
CA VAL A 46 -0.82 25.46 -13.64
C VAL A 46 -0.54 25.67 -15.13
N ALA A 47 -1.02 24.76 -15.98
CA ALA A 47 -0.78 24.78 -17.43
C ALA A 47 -1.35 26.03 -18.12
N PHE A 48 -2.47 26.58 -17.63
CA PHE A 48 -3.05 27.81 -18.19
C PHE A 48 -2.56 29.10 -17.51
N SER A 49 -1.76 29.00 -16.44
CA SER A 49 -1.23 30.18 -15.73
C SER A 49 0.24 30.49 -16.05
N ILE A 50 0.95 29.56 -16.70
CA ILE A 50 2.38 29.68 -17.01
C ILE A 50 2.55 29.47 -18.51
N ASP A 51 3.03 30.50 -19.23
CA ASP A 51 3.18 30.46 -20.68
C ASP A 51 4.41 29.64 -21.15
N ASP A 52 5.51 29.64 -20.38
CA ASP A 52 6.77 28.97 -20.72
C ASP A 52 7.03 27.80 -19.75
N MET A 53 6.31 26.68 -19.94
CA MET A 53 6.45 25.49 -19.11
C MET A 53 7.39 24.48 -19.80
N ASP A 54 8.62 24.37 -19.29
CA ASP A 54 9.67 23.50 -19.87
C ASP A 54 9.65 22.06 -19.32
N GLU A 55 9.01 21.83 -18.16
CA GLU A 55 8.98 20.54 -17.48
C GLU A 55 7.54 20.01 -17.29
N PRO A 56 7.32 18.68 -17.42
CA PRO A 56 6.02 18.09 -17.19
C PRO A 56 5.55 18.21 -15.73
N ILE A 57 4.23 18.24 -15.54
CA ILE A 57 3.61 18.36 -14.22
C ILE A 57 3.42 16.98 -13.61
N TYR A 58 4.08 16.72 -12.48
CA TYR A 58 3.85 15.55 -11.65
C TYR A 58 3.29 15.96 -10.29
N GLY A 59 2.49 15.09 -9.67
CA GLY A 59 1.95 15.34 -8.33
C GLY A 59 1.79 14.09 -7.48
N GLY A 60 1.50 14.30 -6.19
CA GLY A 60 1.33 13.21 -5.22
C GLY A 60 -0.08 12.64 -5.11
N GLY A 61 -1.05 13.13 -5.90
CA GLY A 61 -2.47 12.78 -5.76
C GLY A 61 -2.74 11.28 -5.93
N SER A 62 -2.03 10.60 -6.81
CA SER A 62 -2.15 9.15 -7.00
C SER A 62 -1.78 8.33 -5.77
N GLN A 63 -1.11 8.92 -4.78
CA GLN A 63 -0.80 8.22 -3.52
C GLN A 63 -2.01 8.12 -2.57
N ALA A 64 -3.07 8.90 -2.77
CA ALA A 64 -4.20 8.96 -1.84
C ALA A 64 -4.87 7.60 -1.57
N PRO A 65 -5.15 6.74 -2.58
CA PRO A 65 -5.68 5.40 -2.34
C PRO A 65 -4.72 4.49 -1.57
N LEU A 66 -3.39 4.68 -1.70
CA LEU A 66 -2.40 3.88 -0.97
C LEU A 66 -2.48 4.14 0.53
N TRP A 67 -2.64 5.40 0.95
CA TRP A 67 -2.87 5.74 2.35
C TRP A 67 -4.18 5.16 2.89
N TYR A 68 -5.21 5.08 2.05
CA TYR A 68 -6.44 4.42 2.45
C TYR A 68 -6.26 2.91 2.69
N PHE A 69 -5.40 2.23 1.92
CA PHE A 69 -5.09 0.82 2.14
C PHE A 69 -4.44 0.58 3.50
N LEU A 70 -3.59 1.50 3.97
CA LEU A 70 -3.08 1.48 5.34
C LEU A 70 -4.21 1.54 6.36
N VAL A 71 -5.16 2.45 6.19
CA VAL A 71 -6.34 2.56 7.04
C VAL A 71 -7.17 1.28 7.03
N VAL A 72 -7.38 0.66 5.86
CA VAL A 72 -8.07 -0.63 5.73
C VAL A 72 -7.33 -1.74 6.48
N GLY A 73 -6.00 -1.79 6.38
CA GLY A 73 -5.16 -2.70 7.15
C GLY A 73 -5.38 -2.55 8.65
N ILE A 74 -5.42 -1.30 9.15
CA ILE A 74 -5.70 -1.01 10.57
C ILE A 74 -7.10 -1.48 10.96
N GLN A 75 -8.11 -1.12 10.15
CA GLN A 75 -9.52 -1.38 10.45
C GLN A 75 -9.89 -2.87 10.42
N ALA A 76 -9.13 -3.70 9.71
CA ALA A 76 -9.38 -5.13 9.64
C ALA A 76 -9.54 -5.74 11.05
N LEU A 77 -8.59 -5.48 11.95
CA LEU A 77 -8.63 -6.04 13.32
C LEU A 77 -9.57 -5.32 14.28
N SER A 78 -9.91 -4.06 13.99
CA SER A 78 -10.83 -3.29 14.83
C SER A 78 -12.29 -3.64 14.56
N PHE A 79 -12.65 -3.90 13.29
CA PHE A 79 -14.05 -4.09 12.90
C PHE A 79 -14.38 -5.50 12.44
N THR A 80 -13.55 -6.10 11.58
CA THR A 80 -13.90 -7.42 10.99
C THR A 80 -13.45 -8.60 11.84
N PHE A 81 -12.41 -8.43 12.66
CA PHE A 81 -11.92 -9.50 13.52
C PHE A 81 -12.89 -9.91 14.65
N PRO A 82 -13.44 -9.00 15.48
CA PRO A 82 -14.40 -9.40 16.52
C PRO A 82 -15.63 -10.11 15.97
N PHE A 83 -16.12 -9.64 14.82
CA PHE A 83 -17.26 -10.24 14.14
C PHE A 83 -16.94 -11.62 13.54
N SER A 84 -15.73 -11.82 13.00
CA SER A 84 -15.32 -13.15 12.51
C SER A 84 -15.22 -14.17 13.66
N GLN A 85 -14.76 -13.73 14.84
CA GLN A 85 -14.75 -14.55 16.05
C GLN A 85 -16.17 -14.91 16.51
N ALA A 86 -17.13 -13.98 16.42
CA ALA A 86 -18.54 -14.24 16.73
C ALA A 86 -19.17 -15.29 15.78
N MET A 87 -18.69 -15.36 14.52
CA MET A 87 -19.10 -16.38 13.54
C MET A 87 -18.28 -17.68 13.61
N SER A 88 -17.48 -17.88 14.67
CA SER A 88 -16.64 -19.08 14.87
C SER A 88 -15.60 -19.33 13.76
N ILE A 89 -15.13 -18.27 13.09
CA ILE A 89 -14.04 -18.36 12.12
C ILE A 89 -12.70 -18.51 12.86
N THR A 90 -11.80 -19.36 12.38
CA THR A 90 -10.48 -19.51 13.01
C THR A 90 -9.57 -18.34 12.67
N ARG A 91 -8.62 -18.01 13.56
CA ARG A 91 -7.64 -16.93 13.33
C ARG A 91 -6.82 -17.12 12.04
N ARG A 92 -6.55 -18.37 11.67
CA ARG A 92 -5.85 -18.72 10.42
C ARG A 92 -6.70 -18.42 9.19
N GLU A 93 -7.97 -18.83 9.19
CA GLU A 93 -8.90 -18.55 8.08
C GLU A 93 -9.14 -17.05 7.93
N TYR A 94 -9.28 -16.33 9.06
CA TYR A 94 -9.39 -14.87 9.06
C TYR A 94 -8.15 -14.19 8.46
N PHE A 95 -6.94 -14.56 8.90
CA PHE A 95 -5.70 -13.98 8.38
C PHE A 95 -5.55 -14.23 6.88
N LEU A 96 -5.73 -15.47 6.43
CA LEU A 96 -5.63 -15.83 5.02
C LEU A 96 -6.69 -15.12 4.17
N GLY A 97 -7.94 -15.04 4.63
CA GLY A 97 -9.00 -14.33 3.92
C GLY A 97 -8.75 -12.82 3.83
N THR A 98 -8.21 -12.23 4.89
CA THR A 98 -7.87 -10.80 4.94
C THR A 98 -6.73 -10.46 4.00
N TYR A 99 -5.63 -11.23 4.03
CA TYR A 99 -4.51 -11.04 3.11
C TYR A 99 -4.88 -11.34 1.65
N ALA A 100 -5.70 -12.36 1.40
CA ALA A 100 -6.19 -12.64 0.05
C ALA A 100 -7.05 -11.49 -0.50
N THR A 101 -7.87 -10.87 0.35
CA THR A 101 -8.65 -9.68 -0.02
C THR A 101 -7.74 -8.51 -0.35
N ALA A 102 -6.72 -8.25 0.49
CA ALA A 102 -5.72 -7.22 0.23
C ALA A 102 -4.94 -7.45 -1.08
N ILE A 103 -4.53 -8.68 -1.37
CA ILE A 103 -3.87 -9.04 -2.64
C ILE A 103 -4.77 -8.71 -3.82
N LEU A 104 -6.04 -9.10 -3.76
CA LEU A 104 -6.99 -8.86 -4.85
C LEU A 104 -7.24 -7.36 -5.06
N THR A 105 -7.42 -6.59 -3.99
CA THR A 105 -7.65 -5.14 -4.09
C THR A 105 -6.40 -4.39 -4.55
N SER A 106 -5.20 -4.78 -4.07
CA SER A 106 -3.93 -4.20 -4.50
C SER A 106 -3.64 -4.51 -5.97
N ALA A 107 -3.96 -5.71 -6.44
CA ALA A 107 -3.84 -6.07 -7.86
C ALA A 107 -4.82 -5.27 -8.73
N THR A 108 -6.05 -5.05 -8.25
CA THR A 108 -7.03 -4.22 -8.97
C THR A 108 -6.54 -2.76 -9.08
N LEU A 109 -6.01 -2.22 -7.98
CA LEU A 109 -5.45 -0.87 -7.95
C LEU A 109 -4.22 -0.74 -8.86
N SER A 110 -3.30 -1.71 -8.82
CA SER A 110 -2.09 -1.67 -9.66
C SER A 110 -2.41 -1.74 -11.15
N VAL A 111 -3.39 -2.57 -11.55
CA VAL A 111 -3.89 -2.61 -12.92
C VAL A 111 -4.53 -1.29 -13.31
N THR A 112 -5.28 -0.66 -12.40
CA THR A 112 -5.88 0.66 -12.64
C THR A 112 -4.80 1.72 -12.90
N PHE A 113 -3.72 1.71 -12.10
CA PHE A 113 -2.60 2.63 -12.27
C PHE A 113 -1.83 2.37 -13.56
N LEU A 114 -1.64 1.09 -13.91
CA LEU A 114 -1.01 0.72 -15.17
C LEU A 114 -1.81 1.25 -16.36
N VAL A 115 -3.13 1.00 -16.39
CA VAL A 115 -4.01 1.46 -17.46
C VAL A 115 -4.03 2.99 -17.53
N GLY A 116 -4.15 3.67 -16.38
CA GLY A 116 -4.08 5.13 -16.30
C GLY A 116 -2.77 5.68 -16.86
N GLY A 117 -1.64 5.08 -16.49
CA GLY A 117 -0.33 5.49 -17.01
C GLY A 117 -0.15 5.21 -18.51
N LEU A 118 -0.74 4.14 -19.04
CA LEU A 118 -0.76 3.90 -20.50
C LEU A 118 -1.57 4.96 -21.24
N ILE A 119 -2.72 5.37 -20.69
CA ILE A 119 -3.55 6.44 -21.24
C ILE A 119 -2.78 7.76 -21.22
N GLU A 120 -2.13 8.10 -20.11
CA GLU A 120 -1.33 9.31 -19.98
C GLU A 120 -0.18 9.37 -20.98
N ARG A 121 0.52 8.26 -21.21
CA ARG A 121 1.55 8.19 -22.25
C ARG A 121 1.02 8.28 -23.67
N ALA A 122 -0.23 7.86 -23.91
CA ALA A 122 -0.88 7.94 -25.22
C ALA A 122 -1.52 9.31 -25.49
N THR A 123 -1.68 10.13 -24.45
CA THR A 123 -2.36 11.44 -24.50
C THR A 123 -1.45 12.60 -24.12
N ASP A 124 -0.14 12.35 -23.95
CA ASP A 124 0.83 13.34 -23.50
C ASP A 124 0.38 14.05 -22.21
N GLY A 125 0.07 13.26 -21.18
CA GLY A 125 -0.35 13.76 -19.87
C GLY A 125 -1.72 14.44 -19.91
N TRP A 126 -2.73 13.73 -20.44
CA TRP A 126 -4.10 14.25 -20.60
C TRP A 126 -4.20 15.51 -21.48
N GLY A 127 -3.24 15.73 -22.37
CA GLY A 127 -3.17 16.86 -23.28
C GLY A 127 -2.66 18.16 -22.65
N ILE A 128 -2.21 18.12 -21.39
CA ILE A 128 -1.68 19.28 -20.64
C ILE A 128 -0.32 18.98 -20.00
N ASP A 129 0.37 17.93 -20.48
CA ASP A 129 1.64 17.45 -19.95
C ASP A 129 1.62 17.17 -18.43
N GLY A 130 0.44 16.78 -17.92
CA GLY A 130 0.20 16.46 -16.52
C GLY A 130 0.04 14.96 -16.29
N TYR A 131 0.88 14.38 -15.44
CA TYR A 131 0.89 12.93 -15.20
C TYR A 131 0.49 12.62 -13.75
N PHE A 132 -0.63 11.91 -13.61
CA PHE A 132 -1.16 11.47 -12.32
C PHE A 132 -0.72 10.05 -11.98
N PHE A 133 -0.80 9.12 -12.94
CA PHE A 133 -0.48 7.70 -12.75
C PHE A 133 0.96 7.36 -13.16
N TYR A 134 1.41 7.89 -14.28
CA TYR A 134 2.72 7.65 -14.87
C TYR A 134 3.80 8.44 -14.13
N LEU A 135 4.91 7.77 -13.86
CA LEU A 135 6.10 8.39 -13.31
C LEU A 135 7.33 7.83 -14.06
N PRO A 136 8.17 8.67 -14.68
CA PRO A 136 9.26 8.21 -15.54
C PRO A 136 10.14 7.16 -14.87
N TRP A 137 10.56 7.41 -13.62
CA TRP A 137 11.41 6.49 -12.89
C TRP A 137 10.75 5.13 -12.63
N ILE A 138 9.46 5.09 -12.28
CA ILE A 138 8.73 3.82 -12.04
C ILE A 138 8.62 2.98 -13.32
N TRP A 139 8.52 3.66 -14.47
CA TRP A 139 8.33 3.04 -15.79
C TRP A 139 9.63 2.80 -16.57
N ASP A 140 10.78 3.20 -16.03
CA ASP A 140 12.10 3.08 -16.67
C ASP A 140 12.40 1.64 -17.14
N GLN A 141 11.92 0.65 -16.39
CA GLN A 141 12.10 -0.78 -16.71
C GLN A 141 10.86 -1.43 -17.35
N GLY A 142 9.93 -0.63 -17.85
CA GLY A 142 8.75 -1.06 -18.58
C GLY A 142 7.48 -1.26 -17.75
N PRO A 143 6.33 -1.44 -18.42
CA PRO A 143 5.01 -1.48 -17.81
C PRO A 143 4.83 -2.61 -16.79
N PHE A 144 5.48 -3.75 -17.01
CA PHE A 144 5.39 -4.88 -16.08
C PHE A 144 6.05 -4.58 -14.72
N VAL A 145 7.21 -3.91 -14.73
CA VAL A 145 7.89 -3.51 -13.49
C VAL A 145 7.10 -2.42 -12.77
N ALA A 146 6.50 -1.48 -13.52
CA ALA A 146 5.60 -0.48 -12.95
C ALA A 146 4.38 -1.13 -12.26
N LEU A 147 3.75 -2.12 -12.92
CA LEU A 147 2.64 -2.90 -12.34
C LEU A 147 3.04 -3.57 -11.02
N LEU A 148 4.21 -4.20 -10.97
CA LEU A 148 4.74 -4.82 -9.75
C LEU A 148 5.00 -3.77 -8.67
N MET A 149 5.58 -2.62 -9.02
CA MET A 149 5.80 -1.52 -8.08
C MET A 149 4.51 -1.04 -7.44
N TYR A 150 3.48 -0.73 -8.24
CA TYR A 150 2.19 -0.27 -7.73
C TYR A 150 1.52 -1.34 -6.85
N PHE A 151 1.60 -2.61 -7.24
CA PHE A 151 1.08 -3.73 -6.44
C PHE A 151 1.79 -3.83 -5.09
N THR A 152 3.11 -3.85 -5.10
CA THR A 152 3.93 -4.04 -3.90
C THR A 152 3.80 -2.86 -2.95
N ILE A 153 3.77 -1.62 -3.44
CA ILE A 153 3.56 -0.44 -2.57
C ILE A 153 2.14 -0.45 -1.95
N ALA A 154 1.11 -0.84 -2.71
CA ALA A 154 -0.25 -0.97 -2.18
C ALA A 154 -0.36 -2.07 -1.10
N MET A 155 0.27 -3.22 -1.35
CA MET A 155 0.38 -4.30 -0.37
C MET A 155 1.14 -3.87 0.87
N PHE A 156 2.22 -3.12 0.71
CA PHE A 156 3.00 -2.57 1.82
C PHE A 156 2.19 -1.64 2.70
N ALA A 157 1.46 -0.70 2.10
CA ALA A 157 0.59 0.20 2.86
C ALA A 157 -0.42 -0.59 3.72
N PHE A 158 -1.07 -1.60 3.12
CA PHE A 158 -1.97 -2.50 3.85
C PHE A 158 -1.23 -3.28 4.96
N ALA A 159 -0.07 -3.88 4.64
CA ALA A 159 0.68 -4.75 5.54
C ALA A 159 1.16 -3.99 6.79
N ILE A 160 1.67 -2.76 6.64
CA ILE A 160 2.10 -1.96 7.79
C ILE A 160 0.92 -1.57 8.68
N GLY A 161 -0.22 -1.23 8.10
CA GLY A 161 -1.44 -0.89 8.84
C GLY A 161 -1.97 -2.09 9.62
N PHE A 162 -2.04 -3.25 8.95
CA PHE A 162 -2.45 -4.50 9.57
C PHE A 162 -1.48 -4.93 10.68
N TRP A 163 -0.18 -4.78 10.44
CA TRP A 163 0.86 -5.10 11.43
C TRP A 163 0.78 -4.22 12.68
N GLY A 164 0.65 -2.91 12.51
CA GLY A 164 0.43 -1.99 13.63
C GLY A 164 -0.82 -2.35 14.42
N ALA A 165 -1.92 -2.68 13.74
CA ALA A 165 -3.13 -3.14 14.41
C ALA A 165 -2.93 -4.46 15.15
N THR A 166 -2.15 -5.42 14.61
CA THR A 166 -1.85 -6.68 15.32
C THR A 166 -1.09 -6.46 16.61
N LEU A 167 -0.12 -5.53 16.61
CA LEU A 167 0.63 -5.15 17.80
C LEU A 167 -0.26 -4.48 18.83
N TYR A 168 -1.04 -3.49 18.39
CA TYR A 168 -1.99 -2.78 19.25
C TYR A 168 -2.97 -3.75 19.91
N LYS A 169 -3.60 -4.64 19.12
CA LYS A 169 -4.61 -5.56 19.64
C LYS A 169 -4.03 -6.55 20.65
N ARG A 170 -2.77 -6.95 20.50
CA ARG A 170 -2.15 -7.95 21.39
C ARG A 170 -1.48 -7.34 22.61
N PHE A 171 -0.79 -6.22 22.46
CA PHE A 171 0.09 -5.67 23.48
C PHE A 171 -0.35 -4.27 23.96
N GLY A 172 -1.36 -3.67 23.34
CA GLY A 172 -1.86 -2.34 23.68
C GLY A 172 -1.00 -1.20 23.16
N THR A 173 -1.41 0.03 23.51
CA THR A 173 -0.80 1.28 23.01
C THR A 173 0.68 1.40 23.39
N LEU A 174 1.05 1.05 24.62
CA LEU A 174 2.42 1.21 25.12
C LEU A 174 3.42 0.50 24.18
N TRP A 175 3.17 -0.78 23.88
CA TRP A 175 4.07 -1.57 23.05
C TRP A 175 4.04 -1.18 21.58
N LEU A 176 2.91 -0.67 21.07
CA LEU A 176 2.86 -0.06 19.75
C LEU A 176 3.80 1.15 19.66
N VAL A 177 3.71 2.06 20.65
CA VAL A 177 4.56 3.26 20.72
C VAL A 177 6.02 2.89 20.92
N VAL A 178 6.32 1.97 21.85
CA VAL A 178 7.69 1.48 22.07
C VAL A 178 8.28 0.88 20.80
N THR A 179 7.53 0.02 20.11
CA THR A 179 8.01 -0.59 18.85
C THR A 179 8.26 0.47 17.78
N GLY A 180 7.34 1.42 17.60
CA GLY A 180 7.53 2.53 16.66
C GLY A 180 8.74 3.39 17.01
N LEU A 181 8.91 3.73 18.29
CA LEU A 181 10.06 4.50 18.77
C LEU A 181 11.37 3.73 18.57
N THR A 182 11.39 2.42 18.83
CA THR A 182 12.57 1.57 18.57
C THR A 182 12.96 1.59 17.10
N ILE A 183 11.99 1.53 16.18
CA ILE A 183 12.25 1.64 14.74
C ILE A 183 12.84 3.01 14.40
N VAL A 184 12.24 4.10 14.89
CA VAL A 184 12.73 5.47 14.65
C VAL A 184 14.15 5.64 15.19
N VAL A 185 14.42 5.20 16.42
CA VAL A 185 15.76 5.27 17.03
C VAL A 185 16.76 4.44 16.22
N ALA A 186 16.39 3.23 15.76
CA ALA A 186 17.26 2.42 14.92
C ALA A 186 17.62 3.12 13.59
N ILE A 187 16.66 3.78 12.94
CA ILE A 187 16.89 4.58 11.73
C ILE A 187 17.84 5.76 12.03
N VAL A 188 17.59 6.49 13.12
CA VAL A 188 18.45 7.63 13.52
C VAL A 188 19.87 7.16 13.83
N LEU A 189 20.04 6.03 14.53
CA LEU A 189 21.36 5.45 14.80
C LEU A 189 22.06 5.02 13.52
N ALA A 190 21.33 4.44 12.55
CA ALA A 190 21.90 4.11 11.25
C ALA A 190 22.37 5.37 10.50
N CYS A 191 21.57 6.43 10.47
CA CYS A 191 21.95 7.72 9.90
C CYS A 191 23.16 8.33 10.62
N LEU A 192 23.26 8.18 11.94
CA LEU A 192 24.41 8.63 12.72
C LEU A 192 25.68 7.86 12.33
N VAL A 193 25.61 6.53 12.20
CA VAL A 193 26.73 5.69 11.75
C VAL A 193 27.18 6.08 10.34
N VAL A 194 26.24 6.29 9.41
CA VAL A 194 26.55 6.78 8.05
C VAL A 194 27.24 8.14 8.10
N SER A 195 26.77 9.04 8.97
CA SER A 195 27.35 10.38 9.12
C SER A 195 28.76 10.33 9.69
N LEU A 196 28.98 9.53 10.75
CA LEU A 196 30.28 9.37 11.39
C LEU A 196 31.32 8.68 10.50
N SER A 197 30.87 7.81 9.59
CA SER A 197 31.73 7.13 8.61
C SER A 197 31.94 7.94 7.33
N GLY A 198 31.32 9.12 7.18
CA GLY A 198 31.35 9.88 5.92
C GLY A 198 30.69 9.16 4.74
N GLY A 199 29.75 8.24 5.00
CA GLY A 199 29.16 7.34 4.01
C GLY A 199 28.08 7.95 3.11
N TRP A 200 27.66 9.20 3.33
CA TRP A 200 26.61 9.86 2.55
C TRP A 200 26.83 9.84 1.02
N PRO A 201 28.05 10.03 0.48
CA PRO A 201 28.27 9.91 -0.96
C PRO A 201 27.95 8.52 -1.52
N ALA A 202 28.16 7.45 -0.74
CA ALA A 202 27.82 6.09 -1.15
C ALA A 202 26.30 5.87 -1.11
N VAL A 203 25.62 6.39 -0.09
CA VAL A 203 24.15 6.36 0.00
C VAL A 203 23.51 7.13 -1.16
N GLY A 204 24.01 8.32 -1.48
CA GLY A 204 23.53 9.12 -2.60
C GLY A 204 23.69 8.40 -3.94
N ARG A 205 24.87 7.79 -4.18
CA ARG A 205 25.09 6.94 -5.38
C ARG A 205 24.12 5.77 -5.43
N TRP A 206 23.95 5.04 -4.32
CA TRP A 206 23.00 3.94 -4.26
C TRP A 206 21.55 4.36 -4.54
N LEU A 207 21.12 5.54 -4.06
CA LEU A 207 19.78 6.08 -4.32
C LEU A 207 19.57 6.43 -5.80
N VAL A 208 20.56 7.05 -6.44
CA VAL A 208 20.51 7.38 -7.88
C VAL A 208 20.52 6.12 -8.74
N ASP A 209 21.32 5.12 -8.35
CA ASP A 209 21.42 3.84 -9.05
C ASP A 209 20.26 2.87 -8.72
N LEU A 210 19.37 3.24 -7.78
CA LEU A 210 18.29 2.38 -7.34
C LEU A 210 17.28 2.20 -8.47
N ARG A 211 17.19 0.97 -8.97
CA ARG A 211 16.24 0.59 -10.01
C ARG A 211 14.87 0.21 -9.42
N PRO A 212 13.76 0.50 -10.11
CA PRO A 212 12.42 0.13 -9.65
C PRO A 212 12.28 -1.33 -9.23
N ILE A 213 12.82 -2.28 -10.01
CA ILE A 213 12.74 -3.71 -9.70
C ILE A 213 13.48 -4.09 -8.40
N ALA A 214 14.57 -3.39 -8.09
CA ALA A 214 15.32 -3.62 -6.85
C ALA A 214 14.48 -3.14 -5.65
N LEU A 215 13.82 -1.99 -5.77
CA LEU A 215 12.92 -1.50 -4.74
C LEU A 215 11.71 -2.41 -4.56
N VAL A 216 11.12 -2.93 -5.65
CA VAL A 216 10.07 -3.97 -5.58
C VAL A 216 10.53 -5.15 -4.74
N GLY A 217 11.74 -5.66 -4.98
CA GLY A 217 12.30 -6.78 -4.20
C GLY A 217 12.44 -6.47 -2.72
N ILE A 218 12.94 -5.27 -2.38
CA ILE A 218 13.10 -4.82 -0.99
C ILE A 218 11.74 -4.71 -0.29
N VAL A 219 10.79 -4.01 -0.90
CA VAL A 219 9.46 -3.77 -0.29
C VAL A 219 8.68 -5.08 -0.20
N PHE A 220 8.78 -5.96 -1.20
CA PHE A 220 8.14 -7.28 -1.16
C PHE A 220 8.70 -8.17 -0.04
N ALA A 221 10.01 -8.11 0.22
CA ALA A 221 10.60 -8.80 1.36
C ALA A 221 10.07 -8.26 2.70
N LEU A 222 9.88 -6.94 2.80
CA LEU A 222 9.25 -6.31 3.97
C LEU A 222 7.79 -6.73 4.14
N ASP A 223 7.01 -6.84 3.06
CA ASP A 223 5.63 -7.35 3.09
C ASP A 223 5.56 -8.75 3.68
N ILE A 224 6.46 -9.65 3.24
CA ILE A 224 6.54 -11.02 3.78
C ILE A 224 6.88 -10.98 5.27
N ALA A 225 7.82 -10.12 5.68
CA ALA A 225 8.20 -9.97 7.08
C ALA A 225 7.03 -9.46 7.95
N PHE A 226 6.31 -8.44 7.48
CA PHE A 226 5.13 -7.91 8.16
C PHE A 226 4.00 -8.95 8.22
N ALA A 227 3.70 -9.63 7.11
CA ALA A 227 2.71 -10.69 7.07
C ALA A 227 3.05 -11.84 8.05
N GLY A 228 4.30 -12.30 8.03
CA GLY A 228 4.80 -13.35 8.92
C GLY A 228 4.67 -12.96 10.39
N THR A 229 5.21 -11.80 10.77
CA THR A 229 5.17 -11.31 12.15
C THR A 229 3.75 -11.01 12.62
N SER A 230 2.87 -10.49 11.76
CA SER A 230 1.44 -10.34 12.03
C SER A 230 0.75 -11.67 12.30
N TYR A 231 0.99 -12.69 11.49
CA TYR A 231 0.40 -14.03 11.71
C TYR A 231 0.89 -14.66 13.02
N LEU A 232 2.20 -14.60 13.27
CA LEU A 232 2.80 -15.13 14.50
C LEU A 232 2.28 -14.42 15.75
N THR A 233 1.91 -13.15 15.62
CA THR A 233 1.33 -12.34 16.67
C THR A 233 -0.14 -12.68 16.87
N LEU A 234 -0.92 -12.72 15.78
CA LEU A 234 -2.35 -12.97 15.79
C LEU A 234 -2.70 -14.37 16.32
N ARG A 235 -1.91 -15.41 15.97
CA ARG A 235 -2.16 -16.79 16.44
C ARG A 235 -2.16 -16.94 17.97
N ARG A 236 -1.59 -15.97 18.70
CA ARG A 236 -1.51 -15.94 20.17
C ARG A 236 -2.41 -14.85 20.79
N ALA A 237 -3.23 -14.14 20.01
CA ALA A 237 -4.08 -13.07 20.52
C ALA A 237 -5.32 -13.63 21.23
N THR A 238 -5.52 -13.28 22.51
CA THR A 238 -6.74 -13.57 23.28
C THR A 238 -7.84 -12.53 22.94
N PRO A 239 -9.14 -12.91 22.98
CA PRO A 239 -10.26 -12.01 22.66
C PRO A 239 -10.25 -10.70 23.46
#